data_AF-A0A804UHD5-F1
#
_entry.id   AF-A0A804UHD5-F1
#
_cell.length_a   1.000
_cell.length_b   1.000
_cell.length_c   1.000
_cell.angle_alpha   90.00
_cell.angle_beta   90.00
_cell.angle_gamma   90.00
#
_symmetry.space_group_name_H-M   'P 1'
#
loop_
_entity.id
_entity.type
_entity.pdbx_description
1 polymer ?
#
loop_
_entity_poly.entity_id
_entity_poly.type
_entity_poly.pdbx_seq_one_letter_code
_entity_poly.pdbx_strand_id
1 'polypeptide(L)'
;MMLFPGATERPAQHGTLQSLLSRGVTSVEGQAQCKRCGARKAIAYDLESKFRELHDYIVMNRHAMYNRAPKAWRLPVLPNCDACGQKGSMWPEIASDKREINWLFLFLGEMLGCCTLEQLKYFCMNNGQHHRTGAKDRVLYYAYIEMSNQLFSFD
;
A
#
# COMPACT_ATOMS: atom_id res chain seq x y z
N MET A 1 -18.23 -10.14 -7.52
CA MET A 1 -17.73 -9.40 -6.33
C MET A 1 -16.67 -8.45 -6.88
N MET A 2 -16.92 -7.13 -6.85
CA MET A 2 -16.06 -6.15 -7.55
C MET A 2 -14.69 -6.10 -6.88
N LEU A 3 -13.72 -6.77 -7.49
CA LEU A 3 -12.30 -6.55 -7.26
C LEU A 3 -11.99 -5.11 -7.68
N PHE A 4 -11.29 -4.37 -6.82
CA PHE A 4 -10.98 -2.94 -6.97
C PHE A 4 -10.45 -2.58 -8.37
N PRO A 5 -10.64 -1.33 -8.85
CA PRO A 5 -10.09 -0.88 -10.12
C PRO A 5 -8.58 -1.17 -10.18
N GLY A 6 -8.18 -2.12 -11.04
CA GLY A 6 -6.78 -2.50 -11.24
C GLY A 6 -6.33 -3.85 -10.67
N ALA A 7 -7.20 -4.55 -9.93
CA ALA A 7 -6.95 -5.92 -9.51
C ALA A 7 -6.89 -6.87 -10.71
N THR A 8 -5.86 -7.71 -10.77
CA THR A 8 -5.78 -8.83 -11.72
C THR A 8 -6.47 -10.07 -11.16
N GLU A 9 -6.62 -11.13 -11.98
CA GLU A 9 -7.09 -12.43 -11.49
C GLU A 9 -6.16 -13.05 -10.43
N ARG A 10 -4.92 -12.54 -10.32
CA ARG A 10 -3.93 -12.99 -9.35
C ARG A 10 -4.00 -12.13 -8.09
N PRO A 11 -4.16 -12.75 -6.90
CA PRO A 11 -4.16 -12.01 -5.65
C PRO A 11 -2.88 -11.17 -5.50
N ALA A 12 -3.00 -9.97 -4.95
CA ALA A 12 -1.86 -9.10 -4.67
C ALA A 12 -1.02 -8.67 -5.90
N GLN A 13 -1.59 -8.78 -7.11
CA GLN A 13 -0.97 -8.31 -8.36
C GLN A 13 -1.84 -7.26 -9.04
N HIS A 14 -1.18 -6.23 -9.56
CA HIS A 14 -1.79 -5.09 -10.26
C HIS A 14 -1.21 -5.00 -11.67
N GLY A 15 -1.96 -4.36 -12.57
CA GLY A 15 -1.40 -3.98 -13.87
C GLY A 15 -0.34 -2.88 -13.73
N THR A 16 0.47 -2.69 -14.77
CA THR A 16 1.40 -1.56 -14.86
C THR A 16 0.65 -0.22 -14.78
N LEU A 17 1.34 0.85 -14.41
CA LEU A 17 0.75 2.20 -14.39
C LEU A 17 0.10 2.53 -15.74
N GLN A 18 0.82 2.28 -16.84
CA GLN A 18 0.31 2.50 -18.19
C GLN A 18 -0.98 1.70 -18.47
N SER A 19 -1.02 0.42 -18.07
CA SER A 19 -2.19 -0.44 -18.24
C SER A 19 -3.39 0.01 -17.42
N LEU A 20 -3.16 0.56 -16.22
CA LEU A 20 -4.21 1.12 -15.37
C LEU A 20 -4.78 2.40 -15.99
N LEU A 21 -3.91 3.33 -16.37
CA LEU A 21 -4.31 4.60 -16.99
C LEU A 21 -5.03 4.38 -18.33
N SER A 22 -4.57 3.45 -19.17
CA SER A 22 -5.22 3.12 -20.45
C SER A 22 -6.63 2.54 -20.28
N ARG A 23 -6.93 1.97 -19.10
CA ARG A 23 -8.27 1.47 -18.74
C ARG A 23 -9.12 2.52 -18.03
N GLY A 24 -8.64 3.76 -17.92
CA GLY A 24 -9.34 4.86 -17.25
C GLY A 24 -9.25 4.84 -15.72
N VAL A 25 -8.36 4.01 -15.14
CA VAL A 25 -8.11 4.03 -13.69
C VAL A 25 -7.17 5.19 -13.38
N THR A 26 -7.74 6.35 -13.07
CA THR A 26 -6.97 7.57 -12.72
C THR A 26 -6.89 7.82 -11.22
N SER A 27 -7.77 7.21 -10.44
CA SER A 27 -7.79 7.34 -8.98
C SER A 27 -7.98 6.00 -8.28
N VAL A 28 -7.42 5.87 -7.09
CA VAL A 28 -7.58 4.70 -6.22
C VAL A 28 -8.17 5.15 -4.89
N GLU A 29 -9.29 4.55 -4.50
CA GLU A 29 -10.01 4.87 -3.27
C GLU A 29 -9.95 3.72 -2.26
N GLY A 30 -9.90 4.06 -0.97
CA GLY A 30 -10.10 3.14 0.14
C GLY A 30 -10.80 3.82 1.31
N GLN A 31 -11.33 3.02 2.24
CA GLN A 31 -11.98 3.52 3.44
C GLN A 31 -10.98 3.59 4.60
N ALA A 32 -11.15 4.59 5.46
CA ALA A 32 -10.45 4.69 6.72
C ALA A 32 -11.44 4.95 7.86
N GLN A 33 -11.14 4.39 9.04
CA GLN A 33 -11.94 4.52 10.23
C GLN A 33 -11.13 5.16 11.37
N CYS A 34 -11.72 6.15 12.02
CA CYS A 34 -11.15 6.76 13.21
C CYS A 34 -11.13 5.74 14.36
N LYS A 35 -9.95 5.44 14.89
CA LYS A 35 -9.79 4.56 16.06
C LYS A 35 -10.33 5.14 17.38
N ARG A 36 -10.66 6.44 17.41
CA ARG A 36 -11.20 7.11 18.60
C ARG A 36 -12.72 7.16 18.62
N CYS A 37 -13.35 7.67 17.55
CA CYS A 37 -14.80 7.88 17.50
C CYS A 37 -15.55 6.94 16.53
N GLY A 38 -14.83 6.11 15.76
CA GLY A 38 -15.44 5.18 14.81
C GLY A 38 -15.91 5.79 13.49
N ALA A 39 -15.83 7.12 13.32
CA ALA A 39 -16.20 7.80 12.08
C ALA A 39 -15.39 7.26 10.88
N ARG A 40 -16.06 7.08 9.74
CA ARG A 40 -15.49 6.58 8.50
C ARG A 40 -15.33 7.69 7.47
N LYS A 41 -14.34 7.55 6.60
CA LYS A 41 -14.11 8.46 5.47
C LYS A 41 -13.48 7.70 4.29
N ALA A 42 -13.94 8.03 3.09
CA ALA A 42 -13.29 7.68 1.84
C ALA A 42 -12.02 8.52 1.64
N ILE A 43 -10.92 7.87 1.31
CA ILE A 43 -9.67 8.52 0.91
C ILE A 43 -9.39 8.09 -0.51
N ALA A 44 -9.22 9.06 -1.41
CA ALA A 44 -8.83 8.83 -2.79
C ALA A 44 -7.46 9.44 -3.07
N TYR A 45 -6.66 8.73 -3.85
CA TYR A 45 -5.40 9.22 -4.39
C TYR A 45 -5.51 9.31 -5.91
N ASP A 46 -4.97 10.38 -6.48
CA ASP A 46 -4.64 10.40 -7.90
C ASP A 46 -3.52 9.38 -8.14
N LEU A 47 -3.77 8.41 -9.03
CA LEU A 47 -2.90 7.25 -9.21
C LEU A 47 -1.52 7.67 -9.71
N GLU A 48 -1.48 8.51 -10.75
CA GLU A 48 -0.23 8.85 -11.43
C GLU A 48 0.66 9.74 -10.54
N SER A 49 0.13 10.85 -10.04
CA SER A 49 0.91 11.78 -9.24
C SER A 49 1.41 11.15 -7.95
N LYS A 50 0.55 10.40 -7.24
CA LYS A 50 0.93 9.77 -5.98
C LYS A 50 1.91 8.62 -6.18
N PHE A 51 1.75 7.85 -7.26
CA PHE A 51 2.73 6.83 -7.61
C PHE A 51 4.10 7.43 -7.91
N ARG A 52 4.17 8.48 -8.76
CA ARG A 52 5.44 9.12 -9.13
C ARG A 52 6.19 9.65 -7.91
N GLU A 53 5.50 10.35 -7.01
CA GLU A 53 6.06 10.83 -5.74
C GLU A 53 6.74 9.70 -4.94
N LEU A 54 6.03 8.59 -4.75
CA LEU A 54 6.53 7.46 -3.96
C LEU A 54 7.63 6.68 -4.71
N HIS A 55 7.45 6.45 -6.01
CA HIS A 55 8.43 5.76 -6.84
C HIS A 55 9.77 6.49 -6.85
N ASP A 56 9.76 7.82 -7.05
CA ASP A 56 10.97 8.63 -7.05
C ASP A 56 11.68 8.58 -5.69
N TYR A 57 10.92 8.65 -4.60
CA TYR A 57 11.48 8.46 -3.26
C TYR A 57 12.14 7.08 -3.10
N ILE A 58 11.50 6.00 -3.56
CA ILE A 58 12.06 4.65 -3.50
C ILE A 58 13.35 4.56 -4.33
N VAL A 59 13.35 5.06 -5.56
CA VAL A 59 14.52 5.04 -6.45
C VAL A 59 15.70 5.72 -5.77
N MET A 60 15.50 6.92 -5.22
CA MET A 60 16.57 7.69 -4.58
C MET A 60 17.11 7.05 -3.30
N ASN A 61 16.29 6.30 -2.55
CA ASN A 61 16.63 5.91 -1.18
C ASN A 61 16.84 4.40 -0.98
N ARG A 62 16.40 3.52 -1.89
CA ARG A 62 16.38 2.05 -1.69
C ARG A 62 17.73 1.45 -1.27
N HIS A 63 18.83 1.95 -1.83
CA HIS A 63 20.18 1.47 -1.49
C HIS A 63 20.60 1.81 -0.06
N ALA A 64 20.17 2.96 0.46
CA ALA A 64 20.43 3.39 1.84
C ALA A 64 19.50 2.73 2.87
N MET A 65 18.44 2.06 2.41
CA MET A 65 17.50 1.36 3.30
C MET A 65 18.01 0.00 3.78
N TYR A 66 19.08 -0.56 3.18
CA TYR A 66 19.66 -1.87 3.55
C TYR A 66 18.63 -3.00 3.68
N ASN A 67 17.68 -3.04 2.74
CA ASN A 67 16.57 -3.98 2.72
C ASN A 67 15.64 -3.92 3.96
N ARG A 68 15.53 -2.76 4.59
CA ARG A 68 14.67 -2.53 5.76
C ARG A 68 13.82 -1.28 5.57
N ALA A 69 12.54 -1.39 5.93
CA ALA A 69 11.62 -0.28 5.78
C ALA A 69 12.04 0.90 6.68
N PRO A 70 12.12 2.13 6.14
CA PRO A 70 12.39 3.32 6.92
C PRO A 70 11.31 3.54 7.98
N LYS A 71 11.61 4.39 8.97
CA LYS A 71 10.68 4.65 10.09
C LYS A 71 9.32 5.16 9.60
N ALA A 72 9.30 5.99 8.55
CA ALA A 72 8.07 6.55 7.97
C ALA A 72 7.10 5.45 7.51
N TRP A 73 7.61 4.38 6.88
CA TRP A 73 6.76 3.27 6.43
C TRP A 73 6.35 2.34 7.58
N ARG A 74 7.22 2.18 8.59
CA ARG A 74 6.91 1.35 9.78
C ARG A 74 5.87 2.01 10.68
N LEU A 75 5.86 3.34 10.71
CA LEU A 75 4.93 4.17 11.48
C LEU A 75 4.26 5.17 10.53
N PRO A 76 3.32 4.71 9.68
CA PRO A 76 2.66 5.57 8.70
C PRO A 76 2.04 6.82 9.34
N VAL A 77 2.17 7.96 8.67
CA VAL A 77 1.47 9.18 9.06
C VAL A 77 0.02 9.06 8.61
N LEU A 78 -0.86 8.78 9.55
CA LEU A 78 -2.28 8.63 9.27
C LEU A 78 -2.99 9.99 9.17
N PRO A 79 -4.07 10.10 8.38
CA PRO A 79 -4.89 11.30 8.36
C PRO A 79 -5.54 11.60 9.72
N ASN A 80 -5.87 12.88 9.92
CA ASN A 80 -6.64 13.32 11.08
C ASN A 80 -8.13 12.99 10.88
N CYS A 81 -8.85 12.83 11.98
CA CYS A 81 -10.29 12.63 11.94
C CYS A 81 -11.01 13.98 11.85
N ASP A 82 -11.74 14.22 10.76
CA ASP A 82 -12.52 15.45 10.58
C ASP A 82 -13.68 15.56 11.60
N ALA A 83 -14.19 14.43 12.10
CA ALA A 83 -15.35 14.39 13.00
C ALA A 83 -15.01 14.72 14.47
N CYS A 84 -13.84 14.30 14.96
CA CYS A 84 -13.44 14.54 16.36
C CYS A 84 -12.13 15.30 16.52
N GLY A 85 -11.48 15.70 15.42
CA GLY A 85 -10.21 16.42 15.41
C GLY A 85 -8.99 15.62 15.86
N GLN A 86 -9.16 14.33 16.18
CA GLN A 86 -8.05 13.49 16.63
C GLN A 86 -6.99 13.37 15.53
N LYS A 87 -5.74 13.68 15.89
CA LYS A 87 -4.61 13.60 14.95
C LYS A 87 -4.19 12.16 14.72
N GLY A 88 -3.83 11.82 13.48
CA GLY A 88 -3.23 10.52 13.15
C GLY A 88 -4.06 9.30 13.51
N SER A 89 -5.40 9.40 13.48
CA SER A 89 -6.29 8.34 13.97
C SER A 89 -7.10 7.62 12.90
N MET A 90 -7.06 8.09 11.65
CA MET A 90 -7.78 7.46 10.54
C MET A 90 -7.00 6.25 10.04
N TRP A 91 -7.32 5.08 10.59
CA TRP A 91 -6.67 3.82 10.22
C TRP A 91 -7.34 3.25 8.97
N PRO A 92 -6.58 2.75 7.98
CA PRO A 92 -7.19 2.17 6.78
C PRO A 92 -8.00 0.92 7.12
N GLU A 93 -9.15 0.75 6.49
CA GLU A 93 -9.90 -0.51 6.58
C GLU A 93 -9.17 -1.57 5.74
N ILE A 94 -8.57 -2.54 6.42
CA ILE A 94 -7.84 -3.64 5.80
C ILE A 94 -8.71 -4.88 5.89
N ALA A 95 -9.02 -5.47 4.73
CA ALA A 95 -9.82 -6.69 4.66
C ALA A 95 -9.19 -7.83 5.48
N SER A 96 -10.05 -8.62 6.13
CA SER A 96 -9.63 -9.85 6.83
C SER A 96 -9.23 -10.93 5.83
N ASP A 97 -9.95 -11.05 4.72
CA ASP A 97 -9.53 -11.86 3.58
C ASP A 97 -8.39 -11.15 2.84
N LYS A 98 -7.21 -11.80 2.80
CA LYS A 98 -5.99 -11.24 2.21
C LYS A 98 -6.10 -11.05 0.70
N ARG A 99 -7.06 -11.71 0.05
CA ARG A 99 -7.37 -11.55 -1.39
C ARG A 99 -8.10 -10.24 -1.67
N GLU A 100 -8.84 -9.73 -0.69
CA GLU A 100 -9.66 -8.52 -0.79
C GLU A 100 -8.94 -7.28 -0.23
N ILE A 101 -7.67 -7.39 0.13
CA ILE A 101 -6.89 -6.24 0.58
C ILE A 101 -6.63 -5.32 -0.62
N ASN A 102 -7.01 -4.05 -0.50
CA ASN A 102 -6.70 -3.02 -1.48
C ASN A 102 -5.23 -2.58 -1.34
N TRP A 103 -4.33 -3.41 -1.83
CA TRP A 103 -2.88 -3.22 -1.73
C TRP A 103 -2.41 -1.92 -2.38
N LEU A 104 -2.98 -1.56 -3.54
CA LEU A 104 -2.64 -0.32 -4.24
C LEU A 104 -3.01 0.92 -3.42
N PHE A 105 -4.19 0.95 -2.80
CA PHE A 105 -4.58 2.02 -1.89
C PHE A 105 -3.60 2.16 -0.71
N LEU A 106 -3.26 1.04 -0.08
CA LEU A 106 -2.34 1.04 1.05
C LEU A 106 -0.93 1.47 0.65
N PHE A 107 -0.46 1.08 -0.53
CA PHE A 107 0.84 1.49 -1.06
C PHE A 107 0.88 2.99 -1.35
N LEU A 108 -0.08 3.51 -2.12
CA LEU A 108 -0.15 4.93 -2.48
C LEU A 108 -0.29 5.85 -1.25
N GLY A 109 -0.97 5.37 -0.21
CA GLY A 109 -1.08 6.08 1.06
C GLY A 109 0.09 5.87 2.02
N GLU A 110 1.15 5.16 1.62
CA GLU A 110 2.27 4.77 2.48
C GLU A 110 1.84 4.04 3.78
N MET A 111 0.74 3.29 3.70
CA MET A 111 0.03 2.64 4.79
C MET A 111 0.24 1.11 4.86
N LEU A 112 1.13 0.51 4.04
CA LEU A 112 1.45 -0.93 4.16
C LEU A 112 1.98 -1.32 5.55
N GLY A 113 2.55 -0.36 6.31
CA GLY A 113 2.96 -0.57 7.70
C GLY A 113 1.82 -0.93 8.65
N CYS A 114 0.58 -0.58 8.30
CA CYS A 114 -0.64 -0.92 9.04
C CYS A 114 -1.02 -2.40 8.89
N CYS A 115 -0.54 -3.10 7.86
CA CYS A 115 -0.77 -4.53 7.68
C CYS A 115 -0.09 -5.36 8.78
N THR A 116 -0.64 -6.54 9.06
CA THR A 116 0.02 -7.54 9.91
C THR A 116 1.18 -8.18 9.16
N LEU A 117 2.10 -8.81 9.90
CA LEU A 117 3.20 -9.58 9.29
C LEU A 117 2.67 -10.69 8.36
N GLU A 118 1.56 -11.31 8.74
CA GLU A 118 0.95 -12.40 7.97
C GLU A 118 0.36 -11.91 6.64
N GLN A 119 -0.29 -10.74 6.64
CA GLN A 119 -0.78 -10.09 5.43
C GLN A 119 0.39 -9.74 4.50
N LEU A 120 1.46 -9.12 5.02
CA LEU A 120 2.64 -8.78 4.22
C LEU A 120 3.35 -10.02 3.66
N LYS A 121 3.44 -11.10 4.44
CA LYS A 121 4.00 -12.38 3.97
C LYS A 121 3.14 -12.99 2.86
N TYR A 122 1.82 -12.90 2.98
CA TYR A 122 0.90 -13.34 1.92
C TYR A 122 1.13 -12.56 0.62
N PHE A 123 1.24 -11.23 0.71
CA PHE A 123 1.56 -10.40 -0.45
C PHE A 123 2.87 -10.84 -1.13
N CYS A 124 3.95 -10.97 -0.36
CA CYS A 124 5.25 -11.35 -0.90
C CYS A 124 5.24 -12.75 -1.52
N MET A 125 4.56 -13.70 -0.89
CA MET A 125 4.43 -15.07 -1.39
C MET A 125 3.75 -15.14 -2.76
N ASN A 126 2.72 -14.32 -2.99
CA ASN A 126 2.01 -14.26 -4.28
C ASN A 126 2.77 -13.48 -5.36
N ASN A 127 3.90 -12.87 -5.00
CA ASN A 127 4.79 -12.12 -5.90
C ASN A 127 6.18 -12.76 -5.98
N GLY A 128 6.26 -14.09 -5.81
CA GLY A 128 7.49 -14.86 -6.00
C GLY A 128 8.55 -14.69 -4.90
N GLN A 129 8.24 -13.97 -3.81
CA GLN A 129 9.18 -13.73 -2.72
C GLN A 129 8.81 -14.52 -1.46
N HIS A 130 9.42 -15.70 -1.32
CA HIS A 130 9.29 -16.53 -0.13
C HIS A 130 10.26 -16.09 0.97
N HIS A 131 9.82 -15.14 1.80
CA HIS A 131 10.62 -14.64 2.91
C HIS A 131 10.63 -15.61 4.09
N ARG A 132 11.79 -16.20 4.38
CA ARG A 132 12.02 -16.98 5.62
C ARG A 132 12.16 -16.10 6.86
N THR A 133 12.31 -14.78 6.71
CA THR A 133 12.51 -13.86 7.82
C THR A 133 11.22 -13.58 8.59
N GLY A 134 11.32 -13.46 9.92
CA GLY A 134 10.25 -12.98 10.79
C GLY A 134 10.27 -11.45 11.01
N ALA A 135 11.25 -10.74 10.46
CA ALA A 135 11.42 -9.31 10.69
C ALA A 135 10.42 -8.49 9.84
N LYS A 136 9.43 -7.88 10.49
CA LYS A 136 8.35 -7.13 9.80
C LYS A 136 8.89 -5.99 8.94
N ASP A 137 9.93 -5.29 9.38
CA ASP A 137 10.55 -4.20 8.64
C ASP A 137 11.20 -4.64 7.32
N ARG A 138 11.76 -5.85 7.27
CA ARG A 138 12.26 -6.45 6.02
C ARG A 138 11.13 -6.85 5.08
N VAL A 139 10.13 -7.57 5.58
CA VAL A 139 8.98 -7.98 4.76
C VAL A 139 8.23 -6.76 4.22
N LEU A 140 8.09 -5.71 5.03
CA LEU A 140 7.49 -4.45 4.63
C LEU A 140 8.28 -3.75 3.52
N TYR A 141 9.61 -3.69 3.65
CA TYR A 141 10.47 -3.14 2.59
C TYR A 141 10.21 -3.84 1.26
N TYR A 142 10.26 -5.17 1.26
CA TYR A 142 10.04 -5.95 0.05
C TYR A 142 8.65 -5.75 -0.55
N ALA A 143 7.62 -5.61 0.29
CA ALA A 143 6.28 -5.29 -0.19
C ALA A 143 6.22 -3.94 -0.91
N TYR A 144 6.90 -2.89 -0.40
CA TYR A 144 6.98 -1.60 -1.08
C TYR A 144 7.73 -1.67 -2.40
N ILE A 145 8.90 -2.33 -2.43
CA ILE A 145 9.70 -2.50 -3.65
C ILE A 145 8.91 -3.24 -4.72
N GLU A 146 8.26 -4.33 -4.34
CA GLU A 146 7.45 -5.14 -5.25
C GLU A 146 6.21 -4.39 -5.77
N MET A 147 5.48 -3.69 -4.90
CA MET A 147 4.35 -2.83 -5.33
C MET A 147 4.79 -1.78 -6.35
N SER A 148 5.94 -1.15 -6.12
CA SER A 148 6.49 -0.17 -7.04
C SER A 148 6.86 -0.81 -8.37
N ASN A 149 7.56 -1.95 -8.35
CA ASN A 149 7.96 -2.69 -9.55
C ASN A 149 6.78 -3.18 -10.41
N GLN A 150 5.66 -3.58 -9.79
CA GLN A 150 4.46 -3.97 -10.53
C GLN A 150 3.91 -2.82 -11.39
N LEU A 151 3.99 -1.58 -10.89
CA LEU A 151 3.51 -0.39 -11.59
C LEU A 151 4.52 0.12 -12.62
N PHE A 152 5.80 0.15 -12.25
CA PHE A 152 6.92 0.53 -13.11
C PHE A 152 8.21 -0.09 -12.57
N SER A 153 8.90 -0.87 -13.41
CA SER A 153 10.14 -1.53 -12.99
C SER A 153 11.23 -0.50 -12.73
N PHE A 154 12.01 -0.71 -11.67
CA PHE A 154 13.30 -0.06 -11.55
C PHE A 154 14.21 -0.63 -12.66
N ASP A 155 14.67 0.22 -13.58
CA ASP A 155 15.72 -0.13 -14.53
C ASP A 155 17.00 -0.61 -13.82
#